data_AF-A0A3M0I491-F1
#
_entry.id   AF-A0A3M0I491-F1
#
_cell.length_a   1.000
_cell.length_b   1.000
_cell.length_c   1.000
_cell.angle_alpha   90.00
_cell.angle_beta   90.00
_cell.angle_gamma   90.00
#
_symmetry.space_group_name_H-M   'P 1'
#
loop_
_entity.id
_entity.type
_entity.pdbx_description
1 polymer ?
#
loop_
_entity_poly.entity_id
_entity_poly.type
_entity_poly.pdbx_seq_one_letter_code
_entity_poly.pdbx_strand_id
1 'polypeptide(L)'
;MSARAGVGPLRRLVVLRHAKSAWPEGVADHERPLAPRGRRDAPAAGRALAEADCLPDLALCSTALRARNTWELASAQWGTPPPVRFDPRLYAAEVPDLMGVVHEVSPEVETLLLVGHNPGLAELVLDLAGDSLDNGLDVVRTKFPTSAVAVLSWHGTGWQALASGTALLTSVTVPRGKRPGKSGGTTGATTDGTTGGTSGEKVRGEAQGTSGDTAPGQAEGEPPGQAG
;
A
#
# COMPACT_ATOMS: atom_id res chain seq x y z
N MET A 1 -16.74 30.68 -0.84
CA MET A 1 -15.68 30.82 -1.85
C MET A 1 -15.56 29.46 -2.54
N SER A 2 -16.15 29.30 -3.73
CA SER A 2 -16.13 27.99 -4.41
C SER A 2 -14.71 27.61 -4.77
N ALA A 3 -14.32 26.40 -4.33
CA ALA A 3 -13.12 25.73 -4.81
C ALA A 3 -13.14 25.75 -6.33
N ARG A 4 -12.11 26.35 -6.96
CA ARG A 4 -11.87 26.08 -8.37
C ARG A 4 -11.66 24.58 -8.48
N ALA A 5 -12.51 23.90 -9.25
CA ALA A 5 -12.24 22.53 -9.66
C ALA A 5 -10.80 22.49 -10.20
N GLY A 6 -9.94 21.68 -9.56
CA GLY A 6 -8.54 21.61 -9.91
C GLY A 6 -8.40 21.31 -11.41
N VAL A 7 -7.56 22.07 -12.09
CA VAL A 7 -7.24 21.80 -13.49
C VAL A 7 -6.20 20.69 -13.51
N GLY A 8 -6.50 19.55 -14.14
CA GLY A 8 -5.57 18.44 -14.31
C GLY A 8 -6.20 17.06 -14.07
N PRO A 9 -5.42 15.98 -14.31
CA PRO A 9 -5.86 14.62 -14.02
C PRO A 9 -6.17 14.42 -12.54
N LEU A 10 -6.98 13.40 -12.25
CA LEU A 10 -7.22 12.93 -10.90
C LEU A 10 -5.93 12.29 -10.36
N ARG A 11 -5.55 12.65 -9.14
CA ARG A 11 -4.40 12.09 -8.42
C ARG A 11 -4.81 11.66 -7.03
N ARG A 12 -4.10 10.67 -6.48
CA ARG A 12 -4.36 10.11 -5.15
C ARG A 12 -3.12 10.09 -4.28
N LEU A 13 -3.18 10.71 -3.11
CA LEU A 13 -2.20 10.52 -2.06
C LEU A 13 -2.74 9.49 -1.06
N VAL A 14 -2.10 8.34 -1.00
CA VAL A 14 -2.34 7.31 0.01
C VAL A 14 -1.35 7.52 1.15
N VAL A 15 -1.85 7.65 2.38
CA VAL A 15 -1.03 7.82 3.58
C VAL A 15 -1.17 6.58 4.46
N LEU A 16 -0.08 5.84 4.64
CA LEU A 16 -0.02 4.66 5.51
C LEU A 16 0.91 4.92 6.69
N ARG A 17 0.34 5.01 7.90
CA ARG A 17 1.16 4.98 9.12
C ARG A 17 1.74 3.58 9.30
N HIS A 18 3.03 3.50 9.62
CA HIS A 18 3.70 2.23 9.92
C HIS A 18 2.88 1.35 10.89
N ALA A 19 2.96 0.03 10.71
CA ALA A 19 2.29 -0.93 11.55
C ALA A 19 2.92 -0.99 12.95
N LYS A 20 2.24 -1.63 13.91
CA LYS A 20 2.66 -1.61 15.32
C LYS A 20 4.09 -2.12 15.50
N SER A 21 4.97 -1.28 16.03
CA SER A 21 6.34 -1.62 16.40
C SER A 21 6.45 -2.23 17.81
N ALA A 22 7.54 -2.99 18.01
CA ALA A 22 8.00 -3.49 19.29
C ALA A 22 8.92 -2.48 19.99
N TRP A 23 9.28 -2.76 21.24
CA TRP A 23 10.22 -1.98 22.06
C TRP A 23 11.20 -2.95 22.75
N PRO A 24 12.07 -3.63 22.00
CA PRO A 24 13.13 -4.42 22.60
C PRO A 24 14.13 -3.52 23.33
N GLU A 25 14.69 -4.02 24.42
CA GLU A 25 15.72 -3.31 25.19
C GLU A 25 17.01 -3.16 24.37
N GLY A 26 17.68 -2.01 24.51
CA GLY A 26 18.97 -1.74 23.86
C GLY A 26 18.91 -1.45 22.35
N VAL A 27 17.73 -1.36 21.73
CA VAL A 27 17.59 -1.09 20.29
C VAL A 27 17.26 0.38 20.04
N ALA A 28 18.01 1.02 19.13
CA ALA A 28 17.77 2.41 18.71
C ALA A 28 16.38 2.58 18.07
N ASP A 29 15.74 3.74 18.22
CA ASP A 29 14.34 3.91 17.76
C ASP A 29 14.17 3.57 16.28
N HIS A 30 15.10 4.02 15.44
CA HIS A 30 15.09 3.82 13.99
C HIS A 30 15.13 2.33 13.60
N GLU A 31 15.78 1.51 14.43
CA GLU A 31 15.98 0.06 14.22
C GLU A 31 14.88 -0.79 14.85
N ARG A 32 13.90 -0.17 15.51
CA ARG A 32 12.84 -0.94 16.18
C ARG A 32 12.04 -1.77 15.17
N PRO A 33 11.89 -3.09 15.41
CA PRO A 33 11.16 -3.96 14.51
C PRO A 33 9.64 -3.84 14.70
N LEU A 34 8.89 -4.46 13.79
CA LEU A 34 7.46 -4.68 13.98
C LEU A 34 7.19 -5.67 15.12
N ALA A 35 6.18 -5.35 15.94
CA ALA A 35 5.61 -6.27 16.91
C ALA A 35 4.80 -7.38 16.18
N PRO A 36 4.49 -8.51 16.83
CA PRO A 36 3.68 -9.57 16.23
C PRO A 36 2.34 -9.09 15.67
N ARG A 37 1.71 -8.10 16.30
CA ARG A 37 0.49 -7.46 15.77
C ARG A 37 0.78 -6.68 14.49
N GLY A 38 1.87 -5.91 14.45
CA GLY A 38 2.26 -5.13 13.26
C GLY A 38 2.53 -6.03 12.05
N ARG A 39 3.17 -7.18 12.27
CA ARG A 39 3.42 -8.19 11.24
C ARG A 39 2.14 -8.79 10.64
N ARG A 40 1.01 -8.76 11.36
CA ARG A 40 -0.29 -9.18 10.86
C ARG A 40 -1.09 -8.04 10.22
N ASP A 41 -0.99 -6.85 10.79
CA ASP A 41 -1.72 -5.66 10.31
C ASP A 41 -1.15 -5.14 8.98
N ALA A 42 0.17 -5.18 8.77
CA ALA A 42 0.79 -4.67 7.55
C ALA A 42 0.29 -5.39 6.26
N PRO A 43 0.23 -6.73 6.19
CA PRO A 43 -0.41 -7.41 5.05
C PRO A 43 -1.90 -7.08 4.92
N ALA A 44 -2.61 -6.84 6.03
CA ALA A 44 -4.01 -6.44 5.96
C ALA A 44 -4.18 -5.05 5.32
N ALA A 45 -3.26 -4.12 5.57
CA ALA A 45 -3.23 -2.83 4.89
C ALA A 45 -2.96 -3.00 3.38
N GLY A 46 -2.02 -3.85 3.00
CA GLY A 46 -1.75 -4.17 1.59
C GLY A 46 -2.98 -4.72 0.85
N ARG A 47 -3.69 -5.68 1.45
CA ARG A 47 -4.94 -6.22 0.87
C ARG A 47 -6.05 -5.18 0.78
N ALA A 48 -6.24 -4.37 1.82
CA ALA A 48 -7.26 -3.33 1.79
C ALA A 48 -7.01 -2.30 0.67
N LEU A 49 -5.75 -1.97 0.37
CA LEU A 49 -5.41 -1.09 -0.76
C LEU A 49 -5.72 -1.75 -2.11
N ALA A 50 -5.45 -3.04 -2.26
CA ALA A 50 -5.79 -3.78 -3.48
C ALA A 50 -7.30 -3.91 -3.68
N GLU A 51 -8.05 -4.22 -2.63
CA GLU A 51 -9.51 -4.33 -2.66
C GLU A 51 -10.20 -2.99 -2.98
N ALA A 52 -9.58 -1.87 -2.60
CA ALA A 52 -10.06 -0.52 -2.87
C ALA A 52 -9.57 0.08 -4.20
N ASP A 53 -8.87 -0.69 -5.03
CA ASP A 53 -8.26 -0.22 -6.29
C ASP A 53 -7.38 1.04 -6.10
N CYS A 54 -6.63 1.05 -5.00
CA CYS A 54 -5.76 2.16 -4.58
C CYS A 54 -4.29 1.74 -4.55
N LEU A 55 -3.88 0.89 -5.50
CA LEU A 55 -2.47 0.51 -5.63
C LEU A 55 -1.66 1.71 -6.14
N PRO A 56 -0.48 2.00 -5.54
CA PRO A 56 0.31 3.16 -5.94
C PRO A 56 1.17 2.88 -7.18
N ASP A 57 1.52 3.93 -7.91
CA ASP A 57 2.54 3.89 -8.96
C ASP A 57 3.95 4.05 -8.36
N LEU A 58 4.04 4.73 -7.20
CA LEU A 58 5.27 4.96 -6.45
C LEU A 58 4.99 4.94 -4.96
N ALA A 59 5.86 4.27 -4.20
CA ALA A 59 5.91 4.37 -2.75
C ALA A 59 7.10 5.23 -2.29
N LEU A 60 6.82 6.16 -1.38
CA LEU A 60 7.81 6.87 -0.58
C LEU A 60 7.77 6.31 0.84
N CYS A 61 8.91 5.80 1.31
CA CYS A 61 8.95 5.10 2.59
C CYS A 61 10.03 5.66 3.50
N SER A 62 9.69 5.91 4.77
CA SER A 62 10.69 6.23 5.79
C SER A 62 11.73 5.13 5.91
N THR A 63 12.98 5.53 6.13
CA THR A 63 14.10 4.61 6.34
C THR A 63 14.01 3.83 7.65
N ALA A 64 13.13 4.15 8.60
CA ALA A 64 13.01 3.38 9.84
C ALA A 64 12.58 1.92 9.58
N LEU A 65 13.17 0.96 10.30
CA LEU A 65 12.96 -0.48 10.06
C LEU A 65 11.47 -0.86 10.12
N ARG A 66 10.71 -0.34 11.08
CA ARG A 66 9.26 -0.56 11.18
C ARG A 66 8.47 -0.07 9.96
N ALA A 67 8.89 1.02 9.31
CA ALA A 67 8.24 1.55 8.12
C ALA A 67 8.58 0.68 6.90
N ARG A 68 9.86 0.36 6.70
CA ARG A 68 10.32 -0.57 5.65
C ARG A 68 9.62 -1.92 5.72
N ASN A 69 9.61 -2.56 6.90
CA ASN A 69 8.93 -3.84 7.09
C ASN A 69 7.41 -3.72 6.91
N THR A 70 6.80 -2.56 7.18
CA THR A 70 5.37 -2.35 6.90
C THR A 70 5.13 -2.32 5.40
N TRP A 71 5.96 -1.57 4.67
CA TRP A 71 5.93 -1.49 3.21
C TRP A 71 6.15 -2.86 2.56
N GLU A 72 7.20 -3.59 2.93
CA GLU A 72 7.52 -4.91 2.39
C GLU A 72 6.35 -5.89 2.57
N LEU A 73 5.77 -5.94 3.77
CA LEU A 73 4.67 -6.85 4.07
C LEU A 73 3.35 -6.45 3.38
N ALA A 74 3.11 -5.14 3.19
CA ALA A 74 1.94 -4.65 2.49
C ALA A 74 2.05 -4.90 0.97
N SER A 75 3.18 -4.52 0.38
CA SER A 75 3.43 -4.66 -1.06
C SER A 75 3.53 -6.11 -1.53
N ALA A 76 3.99 -7.03 -0.66
CA ALA A 76 3.95 -8.47 -0.93
C ALA A 76 2.54 -9.05 -1.12
N GLN A 77 1.48 -8.26 -0.92
CA GLN A 77 0.10 -8.67 -1.22
C GLN A 77 -0.33 -8.34 -2.65
N TRP A 78 0.53 -7.72 -3.45
CA TRP A 78 0.23 -7.27 -4.81
C TRP A 78 0.98 -8.12 -5.82
N GLY A 79 0.36 -8.36 -6.98
CA GLY A 79 1.00 -9.14 -8.05
C GLY A 79 2.26 -8.48 -8.59
N THR A 80 2.26 -7.15 -8.69
CA THR A 80 3.39 -6.35 -9.15
C THR A 80 3.59 -5.18 -8.18
N PRO A 81 4.51 -5.31 -7.20
CA PRO A 81 4.88 -4.19 -6.34
C PRO A 81 5.46 -3.03 -7.14
N PRO A 82 5.02 -1.78 -6.90
CA PRO A 82 5.57 -0.61 -7.58
C PRO A 82 6.97 -0.27 -7.04
N PRO A 83 7.72 0.59 -7.74
CA PRO A 83 8.98 1.11 -7.22
C PRO A 83 8.80 1.78 -5.86
N VAL A 84 9.83 1.68 -5.02
CA VAL A 84 9.91 2.35 -3.73
C VAL A 84 11.14 3.25 -3.66
N ARG A 85 10.96 4.47 -3.15
CA ARG A 85 12.06 5.36 -2.76
C ARG A 85 12.08 5.48 -1.24
N PHE A 86 13.19 5.05 -0.64
CA PHE A 86 13.43 5.27 0.79
C PHE A 86 14.02 6.65 1.02
N ASP A 87 13.43 7.42 1.92
CA ASP A 87 13.86 8.79 2.18
C ASP A 87 13.89 9.07 3.69
N PRO A 88 15.05 9.50 4.24
CA PRO A 88 15.21 9.76 5.66
C PRO A 88 14.35 10.94 6.15
N ARG A 89 13.98 11.88 5.27
CA ARG A 89 13.12 13.03 5.62
C ARG A 89 11.72 12.62 6.05
N LEU A 90 11.26 11.39 5.76
CA LEU A 90 9.98 10.88 6.27
C LEU A 90 10.05 10.37 7.73
N TYR A 91 11.23 10.25 8.33
CA TYR A 91 11.36 9.78 9.71
C TYR A 91 11.11 10.93 10.69
N ALA A 92 10.09 10.79 11.54
CA ALA A 92 9.68 11.82 12.51
C ALA A 92 9.46 13.21 11.88
N ALA A 93 8.98 13.22 10.63
CA ALA A 93 8.78 14.40 9.80
C ALA A 93 7.59 15.25 10.25
N GLU A 94 7.70 16.56 10.06
CA GLU A 94 6.56 17.48 10.13
C GLU A 94 5.95 17.69 8.73
N VAL A 95 4.80 18.36 8.67
CA VAL A 95 4.09 18.61 7.39
C VAL A 95 4.97 19.26 6.32
N PRO A 96 5.80 20.28 6.61
CA PRO A 96 6.67 20.90 5.60
C PRO A 96 7.67 19.92 4.98
N ASP A 97 8.27 19.04 5.78
CA ASP A 97 9.21 18.03 5.30
C ASP A 97 8.50 17.03 4.38
N LEU A 98 7.34 16.53 4.81
CA LEU A 98 6.53 15.59 4.03
C LEU A 98 6.08 16.21 2.70
N MET A 99 5.62 17.46 2.72
CA MET A 99 5.24 18.20 1.52
C MET A 99 6.41 18.42 0.58
N GLY A 100 7.60 18.75 1.11
CA GLY A 100 8.82 18.87 0.32
C GLY A 100 9.14 17.58 -0.45
N VAL A 101 9.05 16.42 0.21
CA VAL A 101 9.28 15.13 -0.46
C VAL A 101 8.19 14.81 -1.50
N VAL A 102 6.92 15.11 -1.20
CA VAL A 102 5.79 14.88 -2.11
C VAL A 102 5.90 15.75 -3.36
N HIS A 103 6.30 17.02 -3.22
CA HIS A 103 6.46 17.95 -4.33
C HIS A 103 7.60 17.59 -5.29
N GLU A 104 8.52 16.74 -4.90
CA GLU A 104 9.58 16.24 -5.79
C GLU A 104 9.13 15.09 -6.71
N VAL A 105 7.90 14.58 -6.54
CA VAL A 105 7.41 13.43 -7.30
C VAL A 105 7.07 13.82 -8.74
N SER A 106 7.42 12.93 -9.68
CA SER A 106 7.11 13.09 -11.10
C SER A 106 5.61 13.30 -11.33
N PRO A 107 5.21 14.21 -12.23
CA PRO A 107 3.80 14.36 -12.62
C PRO A 107 3.23 13.11 -13.31
N GLU A 108 4.03 12.11 -13.68
CA GLU A 108 3.52 10.84 -14.23
C GLU A 108 2.95 9.90 -13.16
N VAL A 109 3.29 10.10 -11.88
CA VAL A 109 2.73 9.31 -10.77
C VAL A 109 1.32 9.82 -10.45
N GLU A 110 0.30 9.02 -10.69
CA GLU A 110 -1.09 9.37 -10.39
C GLU A 110 -1.47 9.00 -8.95
N THR A 111 -1.00 7.85 -8.46
CA THR A 111 -1.21 7.39 -7.10
C THR A 111 0.12 7.26 -6.35
N LEU A 112 0.32 8.12 -5.35
CA LEU A 112 1.50 8.13 -4.49
C LEU A 112 1.16 7.52 -3.14
N LEU A 113 1.97 6.57 -2.66
CA LEU A 113 1.88 6.06 -1.29
C LEU A 113 2.99 6.64 -0.41
N LEU A 114 2.61 7.17 0.74
CA LEU A 114 3.50 7.67 1.77
C LEU A 114 3.48 6.73 2.99
N VAL A 115 4.62 6.11 3.32
CA VAL A 115 4.76 5.23 4.50
C VAL A 115 5.64 5.90 5.55
N GLY A 116 5.05 6.29 6.68
CA GLY A 116 5.72 7.15 7.67
C GLY A 116 5.18 7.03 9.10
N HIS A 117 5.32 8.12 9.86
CA HIS A 117 5.11 8.15 11.31
C HIS A 117 4.14 9.26 11.73
N ASN A 118 3.53 9.07 12.89
CA ASN A 118 2.78 10.14 13.55
C ASN A 118 3.71 10.95 14.47
N PRO A 119 3.38 12.23 14.74
CA PRO A 119 2.12 12.90 14.39
C PRO A 119 2.04 13.40 12.93
N GLY A 120 3.16 13.66 12.26
CA GLY A 120 3.20 14.34 10.96
C GLY A 120 2.29 13.77 9.87
N LEU A 121 2.10 12.45 9.79
CA LEU A 121 1.15 11.89 8.81
C LEU A 121 -0.31 12.28 9.06
N ALA A 122 -0.75 12.31 10.32
CA ALA A 122 -2.12 12.70 10.64
C ALA A 122 -2.31 14.20 10.37
N GLU A 123 -1.31 15.01 10.71
CA GLU A 123 -1.31 16.45 10.44
C GLU A 123 -1.31 16.74 8.94
N LEU A 124 -0.52 16.00 8.14
CA LEU A 124 -0.53 16.13 6.68
C LEU A 124 -1.91 15.84 6.08
N VAL A 125 -2.57 14.78 6.54
CA VAL A 125 -3.93 14.44 6.08
C VAL A 125 -4.90 15.57 6.40
N LEU A 126 -4.84 16.14 7.61
CA LEU A 126 -5.71 17.24 8.03
C LEU A 126 -5.39 18.56 7.33
N ASP A 127 -4.13 18.82 7.02
CA ASP A 127 -3.69 20.01 6.31
C ASP A 127 -4.15 20.00 4.84
N LEU A 128 -4.00 18.87 4.17
CA LEU A 128 -4.33 18.72 2.75
C LEU A 128 -5.84 18.60 2.48
N ALA A 129 -6.57 17.97 3.39
CA ALA A 129 -8.00 17.72 3.21
C ALA A 129 -8.83 18.98 3.49
N GLY A 130 -9.35 19.60 2.43
CA GLY A 130 -10.31 20.71 2.55
C GLY A 130 -11.71 20.24 2.92
N ASP A 131 -12.02 18.98 2.60
CA ASP A 131 -13.27 18.30 2.92
C ASP A 131 -13.03 16.78 3.05
N SER A 132 -14.03 16.04 3.53
CA SER A 132 -14.03 14.57 3.53
C SER A 132 -15.34 13.98 3.07
N LEU A 133 -15.26 12.79 2.47
CA LEU A 133 -16.42 11.90 2.43
C LEU A 133 -16.73 11.42 3.86
N ASP A 134 -18.02 11.37 4.19
CA ASP A 134 -18.54 11.02 5.50
C ASP A 134 -17.86 11.82 6.64
N ASN A 135 -17.58 11.17 7.76
CA ASN A 135 -16.93 11.76 8.94
C ASN A 135 -15.40 11.53 8.96
N GLY A 136 -14.77 11.36 7.79
CA GLY A 136 -13.35 10.99 7.69
C GLY A 136 -12.41 11.94 8.44
N LEU A 137 -12.61 13.26 8.33
CA LEU A 137 -11.81 14.25 9.05
C LEU A 137 -11.90 14.09 10.57
N ASP A 138 -13.09 13.82 11.11
CA ASP A 138 -13.30 13.64 12.55
C ASP A 138 -12.64 12.36 13.07
N VAL A 139 -12.63 11.30 12.25
CA VAL A 139 -11.89 10.07 12.56
C VAL A 139 -10.39 10.37 12.68
N VAL A 140 -9.81 11.11 11.74
CA VAL A 140 -8.37 11.45 11.76
C VAL A 140 -8.03 12.35 12.95
N ARG A 141 -8.85 13.38 13.22
CA ARG A 141 -8.71 14.27 14.39
C ARG A 141 -8.76 13.50 15.71
N THR A 142 -9.63 12.51 15.79
CA THR A 142 -9.74 11.65 16.98
C THR A 142 -8.51 10.77 17.12
N LYS A 143 -8.13 10.05 16.05
CA LYS A 143 -6.97 9.15 16.07
C LYS A 143 -6.56 8.69 14.68
N PHE A 144 -5.24 8.66 14.44
CA PHE A 144 -4.63 7.98 13.29
C PHE A 144 -3.73 6.82 13.77
N PRO A 145 -4.28 5.65 14.13
CA PRO A 145 -3.54 4.56 14.79
C PRO A 145 -2.54 3.85 13.85
N THR A 146 -1.65 3.02 14.39
CA THR A 146 -0.71 2.23 13.57
C THR A 146 -1.45 1.38 12.54
N SER A 147 -0.89 1.32 11.32
CA SER A 147 -1.51 0.68 10.14
C SER A 147 -2.79 1.35 9.63
N ALA A 148 -3.10 2.58 10.07
CA ALA A 148 -4.16 3.37 9.45
C ALA A 148 -3.75 3.80 8.04
N VAL A 149 -4.74 3.79 7.15
CA VAL A 149 -4.64 4.22 5.76
C VAL A 149 -5.62 5.38 5.58
N ALA A 150 -5.15 6.50 5.05
CA ALA A 150 -5.99 7.57 4.50
C ALA A 150 -5.76 7.66 3.00
N VAL A 151 -6.82 7.93 2.24
CA VAL A 151 -6.75 8.19 0.80
C VAL A 151 -7.29 9.59 0.55
N LEU A 152 -6.45 10.46 0.00
CA LEU A 152 -6.83 11.78 -0.45
C LEU A 152 -6.86 11.81 -1.97
N SER A 153 -7.91 12.38 -2.54
CA SER A 153 -8.07 12.56 -3.99
C SER A 153 -8.10 14.04 -4.33
N TRP A 154 -7.46 14.43 -5.41
CA TRP A 154 -7.42 15.82 -5.86
C TRP A 154 -7.15 15.89 -7.36
N HIS A 155 -7.43 17.05 -7.98
CA HIS A 155 -7.12 17.28 -9.39
C HIS A 155 -5.93 18.23 -9.52
N GLY A 156 -4.92 17.85 -10.29
CA GLY A 156 -3.75 18.71 -10.51
C GLY A 156 -2.82 18.21 -11.59
N THR A 157 -2.09 19.13 -12.22
CA THR A 157 -1.15 18.83 -13.31
C THR A 157 0.15 18.17 -12.83
N GLY A 158 0.53 18.33 -11.56
CA GLY A 158 1.72 17.69 -10.97
C GLY A 158 1.77 17.89 -9.45
N TRP A 159 2.57 17.09 -8.75
CA TRP A 159 2.59 17.05 -7.28
C TRP A 159 2.97 18.37 -6.61
N GLN A 160 3.72 19.23 -7.30
CA GLN A 160 4.10 20.58 -6.84
C GLN A 160 2.87 21.49 -6.60
N ALA A 161 1.74 21.20 -7.25
CA ALA A 161 0.51 21.96 -7.11
C ALA A 161 -0.37 21.50 -5.93
N LEU A 162 -0.03 20.38 -5.28
CA LEU A 162 -0.75 19.91 -4.10
C LEU A 162 -0.54 20.90 -2.96
N ALA A 163 -1.61 21.44 -2.41
CA ALA A 163 -1.57 22.43 -1.34
C ALA A 163 -2.61 22.15 -0.25
N SER A 164 -2.47 22.81 0.88
CA SER A 164 -3.40 22.71 2.01
C SER A 164 -4.84 22.99 1.56
N GLY A 165 -5.78 22.17 2.04
CA GLY A 165 -7.20 22.27 1.74
C GLY A 165 -7.62 21.97 0.29
N THR A 166 -6.73 21.49 -0.58
CA THR A 166 -7.04 21.24 -2.00
C THR A 166 -7.53 19.83 -2.29
N ALA A 167 -7.33 18.89 -1.36
CA ALA A 167 -7.70 17.49 -1.54
C ALA A 167 -9.00 17.16 -0.81
N LEU A 168 -9.67 16.11 -1.29
CA LEU A 168 -10.81 15.48 -0.64
C LEU A 168 -10.32 14.19 0.04
N LEU A 169 -10.54 14.05 1.35
CA LEU A 169 -10.30 12.79 2.05
C LEU A 169 -11.42 11.80 1.71
N THR A 170 -11.13 10.83 0.85
CA THR A 170 -12.14 9.89 0.32
C THR A 170 -12.30 8.63 1.15
N SER A 171 -11.29 8.25 1.93
CA SER A 171 -11.37 7.07 2.79
C SER A 171 -10.39 7.15 3.96
N VAL A 172 -10.81 6.63 5.11
CA VAL A 172 -9.93 6.33 6.25
C VAL A 172 -10.27 4.93 6.74
N THR A 173 -9.27 4.04 6.72
CA THR A 173 -9.44 2.67 7.20
C THR A 173 -8.33 2.28 8.14
N VAL A 174 -8.61 1.29 8.99
CA VAL A 174 -7.59 0.72 9.87
C VAL A 174 -7.62 -0.80 9.77
N PRO A 175 -7.05 -1.37 8.68
CA PRO A 175 -7.06 -2.80 8.45
C PRO A 175 -6.37 -3.57 9.57
N ARG A 176 -6.93 -4.72 9.94
CA ARG A 176 -6.42 -5.58 11.03
C ARG A 176 -6.20 -6.99 10.55
N GLY A 177 -5.02 -7.54 10.84
CA GLY A 177 -4.74 -8.94 10.56
C GLY A 177 -5.43 -9.85 11.56
N LYS A 178 -6.03 -10.94 11.07
CA LYS A 178 -6.61 -11.99 11.92
C LYS A 178 -5.51 -12.59 12.80
N ARG A 179 -5.80 -12.79 14.09
CA ARG A 179 -4.94 -13.65 14.93
C ARG A 179 -5.03 -15.07 14.37
N PRO A 180 -3.92 -15.83 14.26
CA PRO A 180 -4.04 -17.27 14.04
C PRO A 180 -4.94 -17.81 15.16
N GLY A 181 -6.02 -18.49 14.78
CA GLY A 181 -6.89 -19.15 15.75
C GLY A 181 -6.02 -20.09 16.58
N LYS A 182 -6.27 -20.19 17.88
CA LYS A 182 -5.81 -21.38 18.61
C LYS A 182 -6.38 -22.55 17.83
N SER A 183 -5.52 -23.38 17.23
CA SER A 183 -5.94 -24.72 16.83
C SER A 183 -6.54 -25.33 18.08
N GLY A 184 -7.87 -25.39 18.15
CA GLY A 184 -8.55 -26.08 19.24
C GLY A 184 -7.99 -27.48 19.22
N GLY A 185 -7.26 -27.85 20.28
CA GLY A 185 -6.93 -29.24 20.51
C GLY A 185 -8.26 -29.97 20.58
N THR A 186 -8.58 -30.73 19.53
CA THR A 186 -9.64 -31.72 19.58
C THR A 186 -9.23 -32.70 20.66
N THR A 187 -9.77 -32.53 21.87
CA THR A 187 -9.85 -33.60 22.84
C THR A 187 -10.64 -34.71 22.14
N GLY A 188 -9.94 -35.78 21.77
CA GLY A 188 -10.54 -36.96 21.19
C GLY A 188 -11.63 -37.47 22.12
N ALA A 189 -12.87 -37.36 21.66
CA ALA A 189 -13.94 -38.21 22.14
C ALA A 189 -13.67 -39.59 21.55
N THR A 190 -13.36 -40.55 22.43
CA THR A 190 -13.34 -41.97 22.14
C THR A 190 -14.67 -42.36 21.52
N THR A 191 -14.64 -42.75 20.25
CA THR A 191 -15.71 -43.52 19.61
C THR A 191 -15.16 -44.93 19.40
N ASP A 192 -15.72 -45.88 20.13
CA ASP A 192 -15.59 -47.31 19.83
C ASP A 192 -15.99 -47.58 18.38
N GLY A 193 -15.20 -48.45 17.75
CA GLY A 193 -15.29 -48.74 16.33
C GLY A 193 -16.51 -49.56 15.94
N THR A 194 -16.81 -49.55 14.63
CA THR A 194 -17.39 -50.68 13.88
C THR A 194 -17.29 -50.38 12.37
N THR A 195 -16.34 -51.10 11.74
CA THR A 195 -16.32 -51.73 10.40
C THR A 195 -16.69 -51.01 9.10
N GLY A 196 -15.79 -51.20 8.11
CA GLY A 196 -16.06 -51.32 6.66
C GLY A 196 -15.88 -50.00 5.89
N GLY A 197 -15.12 -49.88 4.80
CA GLY A 197 -14.54 -50.84 3.88
C GLY A 197 -14.38 -50.14 2.53
N THR A 198 -13.13 -49.81 2.19
CA THR A 198 -12.51 -49.84 0.85
C THR A 198 -13.01 -48.93 -0.29
N SER A 199 -12.14 -47.95 -0.58
CA SER A 199 -11.66 -47.47 -1.90
C SER A 199 -12.62 -46.90 -2.94
N GLY A 200 -12.38 -45.62 -3.26
CA GLY A 200 -12.59 -45.08 -4.60
C GLY A 200 -11.30 -45.12 -5.43
N GLU A 201 -11.43 -45.04 -6.75
CA GLU A 201 -10.47 -44.37 -7.66
C GLU A 201 -11.18 -44.20 -9.03
N LYS A 202 -11.60 -42.99 -9.42
CA LYS A 202 -10.87 -41.93 -10.13
C LYS A 202 -10.41 -42.30 -11.56
N VAL A 203 -11.21 -41.83 -12.51
CA VAL A 203 -10.91 -41.65 -13.93
C VAL A 203 -9.85 -40.56 -14.09
N ARG A 204 -8.79 -40.83 -14.85
CA ARG A 204 -7.94 -39.82 -15.50
C ARG A 204 -7.94 -40.08 -17.01
N GLY A 205 -8.33 -39.05 -17.76
CA GLY A 205 -8.02 -38.93 -19.18
C GLY A 205 -6.64 -38.29 -19.37
N GLU A 206 -6.03 -38.61 -20.50
CA GLU A 206 -4.89 -37.87 -21.05
C GLU A 206 -5.22 -37.47 -22.48
N ALA A 207 -5.00 -36.19 -22.77
CA ALA A 207 -4.96 -35.60 -24.10
C ALA A 207 -3.50 -35.18 -24.37
N GLN A 208 -2.99 -35.53 -25.54
CA GLN A 208 -1.81 -34.96 -26.22
C GLN A 208 -2.35 -34.47 -27.58
N GLY A 209 -2.06 -33.29 -28.13
CA GLY A 209 -0.84 -32.49 -28.07
C GLY A 209 -0.14 -32.58 -29.43
N THR A 210 -0.31 -31.58 -30.31
CA THR A 210 0.53 -31.29 -31.50
C THR A 210 0.45 -29.76 -31.72
N SER A 211 1.50 -28.94 -31.57
CA SER A 211 2.78 -28.78 -32.29
C SER A 211 2.68 -27.96 -33.59
N GLY A 212 3.57 -26.98 -33.76
CA GLY A 212 3.84 -26.24 -35.00
C GLY A 212 3.96 -24.74 -34.74
N ASP A 213 5.12 -24.16 -34.41
CA ASP A 213 6.30 -23.92 -35.26
C ASP A 213 6.08 -22.79 -36.29
N THR A 214 6.90 -21.73 -36.23
CA THR A 214 7.68 -21.15 -37.35
C THR A 214 8.39 -19.87 -36.88
N ALA A 215 9.69 -19.81 -37.20
CA ALA A 215 10.69 -18.79 -36.89
C ALA A 215 10.74 -17.64 -37.95
N PRO A 216 11.68 -16.67 -37.89
CA PRO A 216 11.45 -15.27 -38.31
C PRO A 216 12.15 -14.82 -39.62
N GLY A 217 11.79 -13.63 -40.12
CA GLY A 217 12.57 -12.81 -41.08
C GLY A 217 12.63 -11.35 -40.59
N GLN A 218 13.81 -10.70 -40.45
CA GLN A 218 14.57 -9.93 -41.46
C GLN A 218 13.76 -8.79 -42.12
N ALA A 219 14.22 -7.57 -42.36
CA ALA A 219 15.43 -6.77 -42.08
C ALA A 219 15.11 -5.31 -42.53
N GLU A 220 15.83 -4.35 -41.94
CA GLU A 220 16.33 -3.06 -42.50
C GLU A 220 15.44 -2.08 -43.30
N GLY A 221 15.60 -0.78 -42.99
CA GLY A 221 15.19 0.33 -43.85
C GLY A 221 15.28 1.71 -43.17
N GLU A 222 16.48 2.30 -43.14
CA GLU A 222 16.75 3.70 -42.75
C GLU A 222 16.85 4.58 -44.02
N PRO A 223 16.29 5.82 -44.05
CA PRO A 223 16.59 6.77 -45.11
C PRO A 223 17.37 8.02 -44.62
N PRO A 224 18.08 8.72 -45.52
CA PRO A 224 19.06 9.75 -45.19
C PRO A 224 18.44 11.16 -45.03
N GLY A 225 19.21 12.03 -44.38
CA GLY A 225 18.81 13.37 -43.96
C GLY A 225 18.63 14.43 -45.04
N GLN A 226 18.35 15.65 -44.56
CA GLN A 226 18.45 16.89 -45.32
C GLN A 226 18.87 18.05 -44.41
N ALA A 227 19.80 18.85 -44.93
CA ALA A 227 20.38 20.04 -44.33
C ALA A 227 19.47 21.27 -44.48
N GLY A 228 19.66 22.22 -43.56
CA GLY A 228 19.18 23.59 -43.60
C GLY A 228 19.86 24.37 -42.48
#